data_AF-A0A6M8BGN2-F1
#
_entry.id   AF-A0A6M8BGN2-F1
#
_cell.length_a   1.000
_cell.length_b   1.000
_cell.length_c   1.000
_cell.angle_alpha   90.00
_cell.angle_beta   90.00
_cell.angle_gamma   90.00
#
_symmetry.space_group_name_H-M   'P 1'
#
loop_
_entity.id
_entity.type
_entity.pdbx_description
1 polymer ?
#
loop_
_entity_poly.entity_id
_entity_poly.type
_entity_poly.pdbx_seq_one_letter_code
_entity_poly.pdbx_strand_id
1 'polypeptide(L)'
;MTSIKPAGRITAPLASRILKTVGIIITLSALIDFFILPIPYRLLDRQWQLAFTTQFVDRGIVPLVGLALLFAGYWIDHATGAIEERRSGRNRDLRFWALLLASLLGLIYVLLFPLHLNNLRLNNAAAQEQINQEAEQAEGRLDQSLATALQQQRAQIAQLLNASDEQINQAVQANQINQEQANQIREFKQNPERLEPFLQERVQELRSRGQTEIRTRKEDAQATARTESIKSGLRIGLGSLVLAVGYIIIGWTGLKSLD
;
A
#
# COMPACT_ATOMS: atom_id res chain seq x y z
N MET A 1 49.44 29.08 39.69
CA MET A 1 49.02 28.02 38.74
C MET A 1 47.88 27.24 39.38
N THR A 2 46.65 27.66 39.14
CA THR A 2 45.44 26.98 39.63
C THR A 2 45.13 25.81 38.70
N SER A 3 45.37 24.59 39.20
CA SER A 3 44.99 23.35 38.53
C SER A 3 43.47 23.26 38.45
N ILE A 4 42.91 23.53 37.28
CA ILE A 4 41.50 23.26 36.97
C ILE A 4 41.33 21.74 36.98
N LYS A 5 40.73 21.19 38.04
CA LYS A 5 40.29 19.79 38.06
C LYS A 5 39.21 19.61 36.99
N PRO A 6 39.36 18.68 36.04
CA PRO A 6 38.30 18.45 35.05
C PRO A 6 37.09 17.84 35.74
N ALA A 7 35.97 18.55 35.72
CA ALA A 7 34.67 18.13 36.27
C ALA A 7 34.07 16.87 35.59
N GLY A 8 34.75 16.28 34.60
CA GLY A 8 34.26 15.19 33.76
C GLY A 8 34.36 13.77 34.34
N ARG A 9 34.91 13.57 35.54
CA ARG A 9 35.11 12.21 36.10
C ARG A 9 33.91 11.61 36.84
N ILE A 10 32.96 12.43 37.31
CA ILE A 10 31.86 11.95 38.18
C ILE A 10 30.57 11.67 37.38
N THR A 11 30.36 12.33 36.23
CA THR A 11 29.13 12.19 35.43
C THR A 11 29.16 11.01 34.45
N ALA A 12 30.34 10.55 34.05
CA ALA A 12 30.49 9.51 33.03
C ALA A 12 29.97 8.11 33.45
N PRO A 13 30.17 7.63 34.70
CA PRO A 13 29.60 6.35 35.15
C PRO A 13 28.07 6.36 35.24
N LEU A 14 27.47 7.50 35.61
CA LEU A 14 26.02 7.65 35.64
C LEU A 14 25.43 7.67 34.23
N ALA A 15 26.04 8.42 33.32
CA ALA A 15 25.64 8.48 31.92
C ALA A 15 25.66 7.09 31.25
N SER A 16 26.75 6.32 31.47
CA SER A 16 26.85 4.95 30.98
C SER A 16 25.72 4.04 31.51
N ARG A 17 25.46 4.06 32.82
CA ARG A 17 24.38 3.25 33.42
C ARG A 17 23.02 3.60 32.83
N ILE A 18 22.74 4.90 32.64
CA ILE A 18 21.49 5.37 32.02
C ILE A 18 21.39 4.85 30.59
N LEU A 19 22.43 5.03 29.76
CA LEU A 19 22.44 4.56 28.37
C LEU A 19 22.18 3.06 28.24
N LYS A 20 22.83 2.25 29.09
CA LYS A 20 22.63 0.80 29.12
C LYS A 20 21.19 0.45 29.53
N THR A 21 20.69 1.07 30.58
CA THR A 21 19.34 0.79 31.12
C THR A 21 18.27 1.16 30.10
N VAL A 22 18.37 2.36 29.53
CA VAL A 22 17.43 2.85 28.50
C VAL A 22 17.52 2.00 27.24
N GLY A 23 18.74 1.66 26.79
CA GLY A 23 18.94 0.78 25.64
C GLY A 23 18.31 -0.60 25.82
N ILE A 24 18.43 -1.19 27.01
CA ILE A 24 17.79 -2.47 27.37
C ILE A 24 16.27 -2.34 27.32
N ILE A 25 15.70 -1.32 27.98
CA ILE A 25 14.25 -1.11 28.03
C ILE A 25 13.67 -0.94 26.62
N ILE A 26 14.27 -0.07 25.80
CA ILE A 26 13.81 0.16 24.42
C ILE A 26 13.87 -1.14 23.60
N THR A 27 14.97 -1.88 23.70
CA THR A 27 15.13 -3.13 22.95
C THR A 27 14.09 -4.16 23.38
N LEU A 28 13.90 -4.37 24.69
CA LEU A 28 12.94 -5.34 25.21
C LEU A 28 11.49 -4.97 24.86
N SER A 29 11.12 -3.69 24.98
CA SER A 29 9.79 -3.22 24.59
C SER A 29 9.51 -3.50 23.11
N ALA A 30 10.48 -3.21 22.22
CA ALA A 30 10.33 -3.50 20.80
C ALA A 30 10.22 -5.01 20.51
N LEU A 31 10.93 -5.86 21.26
CA LEU A 31 10.81 -7.32 21.10
C LEU A 31 9.44 -7.82 21.53
N ILE A 32 8.88 -7.30 22.62
CA ILE A 32 7.51 -7.66 23.05
C ILE A 32 6.52 -7.31 21.93
N ASP A 33 6.63 -6.13 21.34
CA ASP A 33 5.80 -5.74 20.22
C ASP A 33 5.96 -6.69 19.02
N PHE A 34 7.19 -7.14 18.73
CA PHE A 34 7.46 -8.10 17.67
C PHE A 34 6.87 -9.50 17.94
N PHE A 35 6.78 -9.93 19.21
CA PHE A 35 6.13 -11.19 19.57
C PHE A 35 4.60 -11.11 19.50
N ILE A 36 4.02 -9.93 19.73
CA ILE A 36 2.57 -9.72 19.67
C ILE A 36 2.12 -9.50 18.21
N LEU A 37 2.95 -8.83 17.41
CA LEU A 37 2.67 -8.48 16.01
C LEU A 37 2.12 -9.64 15.14
N PRO A 38 2.65 -10.87 15.20
CA PRO A 38 2.17 -11.94 14.33
C PRO A 38 0.80 -12.51 14.72
N ILE A 39 0.16 -12.05 15.80
CA ILE A 39 -1.15 -12.54 16.24
C ILE A 39 -2.27 -11.79 15.47
N PRO A 40 -3.21 -12.48 14.78
CA PRO A 40 -3.36 -13.94 14.67
C PRO A 40 -2.43 -14.54 13.60
N TYR A 41 -1.78 -15.66 13.91
CA TYR A 41 -0.80 -16.29 13.03
C TYR A 41 -1.44 -16.77 11.73
N ARG A 42 -1.21 -16.06 10.62
CA ARG A 42 -1.70 -16.42 9.27
C ARG A 42 -0.55 -16.43 8.27
N LEU A 43 0.44 -17.28 8.54
CA LEU A 43 1.66 -17.39 7.73
C LEU A 43 1.43 -17.76 6.27
N LEU A 44 0.27 -18.30 5.90
CA LEU A 44 -0.08 -18.64 4.52
C LEU A 44 -0.88 -17.53 3.80
N ASP A 45 -1.40 -16.57 4.55
CA ASP A 45 -2.20 -15.48 4.01
C ASP A 45 -1.28 -14.35 3.52
N ARG A 46 -1.41 -13.99 2.23
CA ARG A 46 -0.53 -13.00 1.60
C ARG A 46 -0.75 -11.59 2.14
N GLN A 47 -2.00 -11.24 2.46
CA GLN A 47 -2.33 -9.92 2.99
C GLN A 47 -1.77 -9.76 4.40
N TRP A 48 -1.85 -10.82 5.21
CA TRP A 48 -1.19 -10.90 6.50
C TRP A 48 0.33 -10.78 6.37
N GLN A 49 0.96 -11.52 5.45
CA GLN A 49 2.42 -11.46 5.25
C GLN A 49 2.87 -10.05 4.85
N LEU A 50 2.13 -9.36 3.97
CA LEU A 50 2.40 -7.99 3.58
C LEU A 50 2.25 -7.01 4.75
N ALA A 51 1.18 -7.12 5.53
CA ALA A 51 0.93 -6.28 6.70
C ALA A 51 2.00 -6.50 7.78
N PHE A 52 2.30 -7.76 8.10
CA PHE A 52 3.33 -8.14 9.06
C PHE A 52 4.69 -7.58 8.64
N THR A 53 5.12 -7.82 7.39
CA THR A 53 6.41 -7.35 6.90
C THR A 53 6.52 -5.82 6.94
N THR A 54 5.46 -5.13 6.54
CA THR A 54 5.41 -3.66 6.58
C THR A 54 5.58 -3.13 8.00
N GLN A 55 4.78 -3.64 8.95
CA GLN A 55 4.84 -3.20 10.34
C GLN A 55 6.17 -3.57 11.03
N PHE A 56 6.72 -4.75 10.71
CA PHE A 56 7.99 -5.21 11.24
C PHE A 56 9.18 -4.37 10.74
N VAL A 57 9.15 -3.93 9.48
CA VAL A 57 10.15 -3.01 8.90
C VAL A 57 9.98 -1.60 9.46
N ASP A 58 8.77 -1.05 9.49
CA ASP A 58 8.51 0.31 10.00
C ASP A 58 8.96 0.48 11.47
N ARG A 59 8.84 -0.58 12.29
CA ARG A 59 9.27 -0.58 13.70
C ARG A 59 10.71 -1.07 13.92
N GLY A 60 11.39 -1.49 12.86
CA GLY A 60 12.72 -2.11 12.94
C GLY A 60 13.83 -1.19 13.40
N ILE A 61 13.63 0.12 13.32
CA ILE A 61 14.58 1.12 13.81
C ILE A 61 14.63 1.19 15.34
N VAL A 62 13.52 0.85 16.02
CA VAL A 62 13.41 0.99 17.49
C VAL A 62 14.40 0.09 18.23
N PRO A 63 14.48 -1.23 17.96
CA PRO A 63 15.50 -2.07 18.59
C PRO A 63 16.93 -1.67 18.19
N LEU A 64 17.14 -1.13 16.98
CA LEU A 64 18.45 -0.70 16.51
C LEU A 64 18.98 0.46 17.35
N VAL A 65 18.12 1.45 17.63
CA VAL A 65 18.45 2.57 18.53
C VAL A 65 18.71 2.07 19.95
N GLY A 66 17.89 1.13 20.45
CA GLY A 66 18.11 0.51 21.76
C GLY A 66 19.48 -0.16 21.88
N LEU A 67 19.88 -0.93 20.88
CA LEU A 67 21.20 -1.56 20.80
C LEU A 67 22.32 -0.51 20.69
N ALA A 68 22.16 0.53 19.88
CA ALA A 68 23.15 1.60 19.74
C ALA A 68 23.42 2.31 21.08
N LEU A 69 22.36 2.63 21.85
CA LEU A 69 22.48 3.23 23.19
C LEU A 69 23.17 2.27 24.17
N LEU A 70 22.81 0.98 24.13
CA LEU A 70 23.43 -0.05 24.95
C LEU A 70 24.94 -0.12 24.71
N PHE A 71 25.37 -0.21 23.44
CA PHE A 71 26.80 -0.26 23.08
C PHE A 71 27.52 1.05 23.36
N ALA A 72 26.88 2.21 23.17
CA ALA A 72 27.45 3.50 23.54
C ALA A 72 27.73 3.58 25.06
N GLY A 73 26.83 3.06 25.89
CA GLY A 73 27.08 2.96 27.34
C GLY A 73 28.26 2.04 27.65
N TYR A 74 28.38 0.90 26.98
CA TYR A 74 29.58 0.05 27.13
C TYR A 74 30.86 0.76 26.69
N TRP A 75 30.84 1.51 25.60
CA TRP A 75 31.99 2.26 25.13
C TRP A 75 32.46 3.32 26.13
N ILE A 76 31.53 4.05 26.78
CA ILE A 76 31.85 5.03 27.82
C ILE A 76 32.55 4.37 29.02
N ASP A 77 32.10 3.19 29.45
CA ASP A 77 32.75 2.46 30.54
C ASP A 77 34.18 2.05 30.20
N HIS A 78 34.44 1.62 28.96
CA HIS A 78 35.79 1.30 28.50
C HIS A 78 36.67 2.55 28.43
N ALA A 79 36.14 3.66 27.88
CA ALA A 79 36.88 4.91 27.71
C ALA A 79 37.23 5.61 29.04
N THR A 80 36.42 5.40 30.08
CA THR A 80 36.60 6.02 31.41
C THR A 80 37.37 5.14 32.39
N GLY A 81 37.74 3.92 31.99
CA GLY A 81 38.41 2.96 32.88
C GLY A 81 37.53 2.48 34.03
N ALA A 82 36.21 2.64 33.93
CA ALA A 82 35.25 2.23 34.97
C ALA A 82 35.04 0.71 35.04
N ILE A 83 35.66 -0.04 34.14
CA ILE A 83 35.63 -1.50 34.12
C ILE A 83 36.77 -2.03 34.99
N GLU A 84 36.49 -2.34 36.25
CA GLU A 84 37.20 -3.42 36.93
C GLU A 84 36.91 -4.70 36.16
N GLU A 85 37.95 -5.44 35.75
CA GLU A 85 37.86 -6.71 35.02
C GLU A 85 37.08 -7.79 35.80
N ARG A 86 35.76 -7.68 35.90
CA ARG A 86 34.92 -8.82 36.19
C ARG A 86 34.82 -9.60 34.88
N ARG A 87 35.74 -10.56 34.74
CA ARG A 87 35.69 -11.67 33.75
C ARG A 87 34.40 -12.47 33.96
N SER A 88 33.26 -11.89 33.59
CA SER A 88 32.02 -12.64 33.43
C SER A 88 32.20 -13.50 32.20
N GLY A 89 31.96 -14.81 32.32
CA GLY A 89 32.14 -15.76 31.23
C GLY A 89 31.41 -15.30 29.96
N ARG A 90 32.01 -15.57 28.80
CA ARG A 90 31.59 -15.16 27.44
C ARG A 90 30.07 -15.23 27.17
N ASN A 91 29.39 -16.22 27.75
CA ASN A 91 27.97 -16.52 27.50
C ASN A 91 27.01 -15.82 28.50
N ARG A 92 27.55 -15.17 29.53
CA ARG A 92 26.81 -14.39 30.54
C ARG A 92 26.92 -12.88 30.33
N ASP A 93 27.66 -12.44 29.32
CA ASP A 93 27.74 -11.02 28.98
C ASP A 93 26.51 -10.61 28.17
N LEU A 94 25.80 -9.59 28.65
CA LEU A 94 24.67 -9.01 27.94
C LEU A 94 25.06 -8.53 26.53
N ARG A 95 26.32 -8.12 26.32
CA ARG A 95 26.85 -7.75 24.99
C ARG A 95 26.72 -8.91 23.99
N PHE A 96 27.03 -10.14 24.41
CA PHE A 96 26.93 -11.31 23.54
C PHE A 96 25.49 -11.52 23.06
N TRP A 97 24.51 -11.47 23.97
CA TRP A 97 23.09 -11.60 23.63
C TRP A 97 22.58 -10.47 22.74
N ALA A 98 23.03 -9.23 22.99
CA ALA A 98 22.70 -8.08 22.15
C ALA A 98 23.23 -8.23 20.72
N LEU A 99 24.44 -8.78 20.55
CA LEU A 99 25.04 -9.03 19.23
C LEU A 99 24.42 -10.22 18.49
N LEU A 100 24.09 -11.28 19.22
CA LEU A 100 23.36 -12.42 18.67
C LEU A 100 21.98 -11.97 18.17
N LEU A 101 21.28 -11.14 18.96
CA LEU A 101 20.01 -10.54 18.58
C LEU A 101 20.16 -9.65 17.33
N ALA A 102 21.18 -8.80 17.27
CA ALA A 102 21.45 -7.97 16.11
C ALA A 102 21.67 -8.81 14.86
N SER A 103 22.46 -9.89 14.97
CA SER A 103 22.73 -10.81 13.86
C SER A 103 21.46 -11.51 13.37
N LEU A 104 20.62 -11.96 14.32
CA LEU A 104 19.33 -12.60 14.01
C LEU A 104 18.38 -11.62 13.29
N LEU A 105 18.22 -10.40 13.81
CA LEU A 105 17.38 -9.37 13.19
C LEU A 105 17.90 -9.00 11.81
N GLY A 106 19.22 -8.86 11.64
CA GLY A 106 19.84 -8.62 10.34
C GLY A 106 19.48 -9.70 9.31
N LEU A 107 19.58 -10.97 9.71
CA LEU A 107 19.18 -12.10 8.86
C LEU A 107 17.69 -12.06 8.51
N ILE A 108 16.82 -11.78 9.49
CA ILE A 108 15.37 -11.66 9.27
C ILE A 108 15.09 -10.56 8.23
N TYR A 109 15.70 -9.39 8.36
CA TYR A 109 15.49 -8.28 7.42
C TYR A 109 15.99 -8.60 6.00
N VAL A 110 17.09 -9.36 5.86
CA VAL A 110 17.53 -9.87 4.54
C VAL A 110 16.49 -10.80 3.93
N LEU A 111 15.89 -11.69 4.72
CA LEU A 111 14.87 -12.65 4.25
C LEU A 111 13.52 -12.00 3.95
N LEU A 112 13.15 -10.94 4.67
CA LEU A 112 11.91 -10.20 4.43
C LEU A 112 11.92 -9.49 3.08
N PHE A 113 13.09 -9.06 2.59
CA PHE A 113 13.22 -8.38 1.31
C PHE A 113 12.68 -9.20 0.11
N PRO A 114 13.20 -10.41 -0.21
CA PRO A 114 12.69 -11.20 -1.32
C PRO A 114 11.25 -11.67 -1.09
N LEU A 115 10.87 -11.94 0.15
CA LEU A 115 9.50 -12.34 0.51
C LEU A 115 8.48 -11.22 0.20
N HIS A 116 8.79 -9.99 0.62
CA HIS A 116 7.93 -8.83 0.39
C HIS A 116 7.76 -8.54 -1.11
N LEU A 117 8.87 -8.57 -1.87
CA LEU A 117 8.83 -8.36 -3.32
C LEU A 117 7.97 -9.39 -4.05
N ASN A 118 8.10 -10.67 -3.68
CA ASN A 118 7.30 -11.72 -4.30
C ASN A 118 5.80 -11.54 -3.99
N ASN A 119 5.45 -11.26 -2.73
CA ASN A 119 4.06 -11.05 -2.34
C ASN A 119 3.44 -9.81 -2.99
N LEU A 120 4.20 -8.73 -3.09
CA LEU A 120 3.78 -7.50 -3.75
C LEU A 120 3.50 -7.76 -5.24
N ARG A 121 4.37 -8.50 -5.93
CA ARG A 121 4.15 -8.89 -7.33
C ARG A 121 2.85 -9.68 -7.49
N LEU A 122 2.59 -10.66 -6.63
CA LEU A 122 1.38 -11.47 -6.68
C LEU A 122 0.12 -10.65 -6.35
N ASN A 123 0.21 -9.74 -5.39
CA ASN A 123 -0.88 -8.82 -5.05
C ASN A 123 -1.22 -7.88 -6.22
N ASN A 124 -0.19 -7.39 -6.93
CA ASN A 124 -0.39 -6.58 -8.13
C ASN A 124 -1.07 -7.36 -9.23
N ALA A 125 -0.64 -8.60 -9.48
CA ALA A 125 -1.28 -9.45 -10.47
C ALA A 125 -2.76 -9.69 -10.14
N ALA A 126 -3.08 -9.96 -8.87
CA ALA A 126 -4.46 -10.12 -8.40
C ALA A 126 -5.29 -8.82 -8.55
N ALA A 127 -4.73 -7.67 -8.20
CA ALA A 127 -5.40 -6.38 -8.36
C ALA A 127 -5.68 -6.05 -9.84
N GLN A 128 -4.72 -6.33 -10.73
CA GLN A 128 -4.88 -6.12 -12.16
C GLN A 128 -5.97 -7.03 -12.75
N GLU A 129 -6.00 -8.29 -12.30
CA GLU A 129 -7.04 -9.24 -12.69
C GLU A 129 -8.43 -8.79 -12.22
N GLN A 130 -8.55 -8.33 -10.97
CA GLN A 130 -9.79 -7.79 -10.45
C GLN A 130 -10.26 -6.56 -11.25
N ILE A 131 -9.36 -5.62 -11.56
CA ILE A 131 -9.68 -4.44 -12.38
C ILE A 131 -10.15 -4.85 -13.79
N ASN A 132 -9.54 -5.89 -14.38
CA ASN A 132 -9.98 -6.42 -15.67
C ASN A 132 -11.40 -6.99 -15.59
N GLN A 133 -11.68 -7.82 -14.57
CA GLN A 133 -12.99 -8.41 -14.37
C GLN A 133 -14.07 -7.35 -14.09
N GLU A 134 -13.75 -6.31 -13.31
CA GLU A 134 -14.66 -5.19 -13.06
C GLU A 134 -14.98 -4.41 -14.34
N ALA A 135 -13.99 -4.20 -15.21
CA ALA A 135 -14.18 -3.55 -16.51
C ALA A 135 -15.04 -4.42 -17.45
N GLU A 136 -14.79 -5.72 -17.54
CA GLU A 136 -15.59 -6.65 -18.34
C GLU A 136 -17.06 -6.70 -17.86
N GLN A 137 -17.28 -6.74 -16.55
CA GLN A 137 -18.62 -6.66 -15.98
C GLN A 137 -19.29 -5.31 -16.27
N ALA A 138 -18.55 -4.21 -16.23
CA ALA A 138 -19.08 -2.88 -16.56
C ALA A 138 -19.47 -2.79 -18.04
N GLU A 139 -18.67 -3.34 -18.95
CA GLU A 139 -18.98 -3.42 -20.38
C GLU A 139 -20.26 -4.25 -20.62
N GLY A 140 -20.36 -5.44 -19.99
CA GLY A 140 -21.56 -6.26 -20.09
C GLY A 140 -22.83 -5.57 -19.57
N ARG A 141 -22.74 -4.83 -18.45
CA ARG A 141 -23.86 -4.03 -17.93
C ARG A 141 -24.22 -2.86 -18.83
N LEU A 142 -23.22 -2.20 -19.44
CA LEU A 142 -23.44 -1.13 -20.40
C LEU A 142 -24.21 -1.66 -21.62
N ASP A 143 -23.79 -2.78 -22.19
CA ASP A 143 -24.45 -3.39 -23.34
C ASP A 143 -25.89 -3.83 -23.02
N GLN A 144 -26.12 -4.43 -21.85
CA GLN A 144 -27.46 -4.81 -21.42
C GLN A 144 -28.37 -3.60 -21.19
N SER A 145 -27.84 -2.53 -20.59
CA SER A 145 -28.56 -1.27 -20.37
C SER A 145 -28.93 -0.60 -21.69
N LEU A 146 -27.99 -0.51 -22.64
CA LEU A 146 -28.23 0.06 -23.96
C LEU A 146 -29.24 -0.76 -24.77
N ALA A 147 -29.17 -2.09 -24.73
CA ALA A 147 -30.16 -2.96 -25.39
C ALA A 147 -31.58 -2.74 -24.82
N THR A 148 -31.69 -2.63 -23.50
CA THR A 148 -32.97 -2.38 -22.81
C THR A 148 -33.52 -1.00 -23.15
N ALA A 149 -32.67 0.04 -23.11
CA ALA A 149 -33.03 1.41 -23.45
C ALA A 149 -33.48 1.52 -24.91
N LEU A 150 -32.77 0.87 -25.84
CA LEU A 150 -33.14 0.82 -27.26
C LEU A 150 -34.51 0.18 -27.45
N GLN A 151 -34.78 -0.95 -26.78
CA GLN A 151 -36.07 -1.65 -26.89
C GLN A 151 -37.23 -0.80 -26.34
N GLN A 152 -37.02 -0.13 -25.20
CA GLN A 152 -38.01 0.81 -24.63
C GLN A 152 -38.25 2.02 -25.55
N GLN A 153 -37.17 2.60 -26.09
CA GLN A 153 -37.26 3.74 -26.99
C GLN A 153 -37.98 3.38 -28.30
N ARG A 154 -37.70 2.21 -28.88
CA ARG A 154 -38.46 1.69 -30.04
C ARG A 154 -39.95 1.57 -29.74
N ALA A 155 -40.31 1.02 -28.58
CA ALA A 155 -41.72 0.86 -28.20
C ALA A 155 -42.43 2.21 -28.02
N GLN A 156 -41.78 3.20 -27.38
CA GLN A 156 -42.33 4.56 -27.25
C GLN A 156 -42.49 5.25 -28.61
N ILE A 157 -41.48 5.18 -29.48
CA ILE A 157 -41.56 5.82 -30.79
C ILE A 157 -42.65 5.16 -31.65
N ALA A 158 -42.78 3.83 -31.61
CA ALA A 158 -43.87 3.13 -32.31
C ALA A 158 -45.26 3.58 -31.85
N GLN A 159 -45.45 3.89 -30.56
CA GLN A 159 -46.70 4.47 -30.06
C GLN A 159 -46.93 5.89 -30.57
N LEU A 160 -45.88 6.73 -30.58
CA LEU A 160 -45.94 8.12 -31.04
C LEU A 160 -46.12 8.25 -32.56
N LEU A 161 -45.60 7.31 -33.35
CA LEU A 161 -45.80 7.27 -34.80
C LEU A 161 -47.27 7.01 -35.16
N ASN A 162 -48.02 6.33 -34.30
CA ASN A 162 -49.46 6.09 -34.45
C ASN A 162 -50.33 7.25 -33.92
N ALA A 163 -49.75 8.25 -33.25
CA ALA A 163 -50.47 9.43 -32.78
C ALA A 163 -50.87 10.34 -33.96
N SER A 164 -51.96 11.10 -33.86
CA SER A 164 -52.35 12.05 -34.91
C SER A 164 -51.47 13.31 -34.89
N ASP A 165 -51.36 14.02 -36.02
CA ASP A 165 -50.55 15.26 -36.09
C ASP A 165 -51.11 16.38 -35.19
N GLU A 166 -52.40 16.34 -34.89
CA GLU A 166 -53.07 17.21 -33.92
C GLU A 166 -52.56 16.96 -32.49
N GLN A 167 -52.32 15.70 -32.11
CA GLN A 167 -51.77 15.35 -30.80
C GLN A 167 -50.31 15.82 -30.67
N ILE A 168 -49.52 15.73 -31.74
CA ILE A 168 -48.14 16.23 -31.78
C ILE A 168 -48.13 17.77 -31.63
N ASN A 169 -49.02 18.47 -32.35
CA ASN A 169 -49.15 19.92 -32.23
C ASN A 169 -49.61 20.36 -30.83
N GLN A 170 -50.53 19.64 -30.20
CA GLN A 170 -50.96 19.91 -28.82
C GLN A 170 -49.82 19.69 -27.81
N ALA A 171 -49.00 18.66 -27.99
CA ALA A 171 -47.86 18.40 -27.12
C ALA A 171 -46.74 19.45 -27.26
N VAL A 172 -46.55 20.02 -28.45
CA VAL A 172 -45.67 21.18 -28.67
C VAL A 172 -46.24 22.45 -28.02
N GLN A 173 -47.54 22.71 -28.18
CA GLN A 173 -48.21 23.84 -27.54
C GLN A 173 -48.22 23.73 -26.00
N ALA A 174 -48.28 22.51 -25.47
CA ALA A 174 -48.18 22.22 -24.05
C ALA A 174 -46.74 22.22 -23.50
N ASN A 175 -45.73 22.57 -24.33
CA ASN A 175 -44.30 22.55 -23.96
C ASN A 175 -43.79 21.17 -23.49
N GLN A 176 -44.46 20.08 -23.87
CA GLN A 176 -44.04 18.72 -23.52
C GLN A 176 -42.93 18.21 -24.45
N ILE A 177 -42.87 18.72 -25.67
CA ILE A 177 -41.83 18.43 -26.67
C ILE A 177 -41.48 19.72 -27.43
N ASN A 178 -40.22 19.87 -27.82
CA ASN A 178 -39.76 21.04 -28.56
C ASN A 178 -40.12 20.93 -30.06
N GLN A 179 -40.03 22.05 -30.79
CA GLN A 179 -40.32 22.08 -32.24
C GLN A 179 -39.42 21.15 -33.06
N GLU A 180 -38.19 20.95 -32.61
CA GLU A 180 -37.19 20.12 -33.30
C GLU A 180 -37.53 18.64 -33.21
N GLN A 181 -37.94 18.16 -32.03
CA GLN A 181 -38.45 16.82 -31.78
C GLN A 181 -39.75 16.56 -32.55
N ALA A 182 -40.65 17.54 -32.62
CA ALA A 182 -41.88 17.41 -33.39
C ALA A 182 -41.62 17.26 -34.90
N ASN A 183 -40.64 17.99 -35.44
CA ASN A 183 -40.24 17.85 -36.83
C ASN A 183 -39.58 16.49 -37.11
N GLN A 184 -38.73 15.99 -36.19
CA GLN A 184 -38.15 14.65 -36.29
C GLN A 184 -39.23 13.56 -36.27
N ILE A 185 -40.24 13.65 -35.38
CA ILE A 185 -41.34 12.68 -35.33
C ILE A 185 -42.13 12.68 -36.64
N ARG A 186 -42.39 13.85 -37.24
CA ARG A 186 -43.06 13.95 -38.55
C ARG A 186 -42.20 13.37 -39.68
N GLU A 187 -40.90 13.58 -39.65
CA GLU A 187 -39.97 12.99 -40.63
C GLU A 187 -39.98 11.45 -40.53
N PHE A 188 -39.96 10.90 -39.32
CA PHE A 188 -40.06 9.46 -39.10
C PHE A 188 -41.43 8.88 -39.48
N LYS A 189 -42.52 9.65 -39.37
CA LYS A 189 -43.83 9.26 -39.92
C LYS A 189 -43.83 9.16 -41.44
N GLN A 190 -43.19 10.11 -42.12
CA GLN A 190 -43.11 10.14 -43.58
C GLN A 190 -42.14 9.08 -44.12
N ASN A 191 -41.06 8.79 -43.39
CA ASN A 191 -40.05 7.80 -43.75
C ASN A 191 -39.69 6.91 -42.54
N PRO A 192 -40.52 5.90 -42.22
CA PRO A 192 -40.27 5.02 -41.08
C PRO A 192 -38.96 4.23 -41.18
N GLU A 193 -38.44 4.03 -42.40
CA GLU A 193 -37.16 3.35 -42.63
C GLU A 193 -35.95 4.12 -42.06
N ARG A 194 -36.04 5.44 -41.84
CA ARG A 194 -34.95 6.26 -41.27
C ARG A 194 -34.82 6.17 -39.76
N LEU A 195 -35.84 5.64 -39.07
CA LEU A 195 -35.84 5.56 -37.62
C LEU A 195 -34.78 4.59 -37.09
N GLU A 196 -34.70 3.41 -37.71
CA GLU A 196 -33.79 2.35 -37.29
C GLU A 196 -32.30 2.75 -37.39
N PRO A 197 -31.79 3.31 -38.52
CA PRO A 197 -30.41 3.78 -38.58
C PRO A 197 -30.12 4.91 -37.60
N PHE A 198 -31.06 5.84 -37.37
CA PHE A 198 -30.89 6.91 -36.38
C PHE A 198 -30.74 6.37 -34.94
N LEU A 199 -31.58 5.40 -34.55
CA LEU A 199 -31.48 4.78 -33.23
C LEU A 199 -30.20 3.98 -33.08
N GLN A 200 -29.77 3.28 -34.13
CA GLN A 200 -28.50 2.55 -34.14
C GLN A 200 -27.30 3.48 -33.98
N GLU A 201 -27.25 4.60 -34.70
CA GLU A 201 -26.18 5.61 -34.55
C GLU A 201 -26.11 6.15 -33.12
N ARG A 202 -27.26 6.51 -32.53
CA ARG A 202 -27.32 7.00 -31.13
C ARG A 202 -26.82 5.96 -30.13
N VAL A 203 -27.22 4.70 -30.29
CA VAL A 203 -26.74 3.62 -29.41
C VAL A 203 -25.25 3.37 -29.61
N GLN A 204 -24.75 3.44 -30.85
CA GLN A 204 -23.34 3.24 -31.15
C GLN A 204 -22.47 4.39 -30.59
N GLU A 205 -22.96 5.63 -30.64
CA GLU A 205 -22.31 6.79 -30.02
C GLU A 205 -22.25 6.64 -28.49
N LEU A 206 -23.37 6.28 -27.86
CA LEU A 206 -23.44 6.05 -26.41
C LEU A 206 -22.58 4.87 -25.96
N ARG A 207 -22.56 3.78 -26.75
CA ARG A 207 -21.68 2.64 -26.52
C ARG A 207 -20.21 3.06 -26.60
N SER A 208 -19.82 3.78 -27.65
CA SER A 208 -18.45 4.24 -27.86
C SER A 208 -17.98 5.13 -26.70
N ARG A 209 -18.82 6.08 -26.27
CA ARG A 209 -18.53 6.94 -25.11
C ARG A 209 -18.41 6.15 -23.82
N GLY A 210 -19.36 5.25 -23.54
CA GLY A 210 -19.34 4.42 -22.34
C GLY A 210 -18.16 3.46 -22.29
N GLN A 211 -17.81 2.82 -23.41
CA GLN A 211 -16.62 1.97 -23.53
C GLN A 211 -15.34 2.78 -23.34
N THR A 212 -15.27 3.98 -23.90
CA THR A 212 -14.12 4.89 -23.70
C THR A 212 -13.99 5.25 -22.22
N GLU A 213 -15.07 5.59 -21.54
CA GLU A 213 -15.05 5.91 -20.11
C GLU A 213 -14.61 4.70 -19.25
N ILE A 214 -15.16 3.52 -19.51
CA ILE A 214 -14.77 2.28 -18.81
C ILE A 214 -13.28 2.00 -19.02
N ARG A 215 -12.80 2.14 -20.27
CA ARG A 215 -11.39 1.96 -20.61
C ARG A 215 -10.50 2.97 -19.90
N THR A 216 -10.84 4.25 -19.90
CA THR A 216 -10.08 5.29 -19.18
C THR A 216 -10.01 4.98 -17.69
N ARG A 217 -11.15 4.65 -17.07
CA ARG A 217 -11.20 4.26 -15.64
C ARG A 217 -10.35 3.04 -15.34
N LYS A 218 -10.38 2.04 -16.22
CA LYS A 218 -9.53 0.85 -16.14
C LYS A 218 -8.05 1.25 -16.17
N GLU A 219 -7.63 2.02 -17.18
CA GLU A 219 -6.25 2.48 -17.34
C GLU A 219 -5.77 3.28 -16.11
N ASP A 220 -6.59 4.19 -15.59
CA ASP A 220 -6.29 4.99 -14.39
C ASP A 220 -6.16 4.13 -13.12
N ALA A 221 -7.08 3.17 -12.93
CA ALA A 221 -7.03 2.24 -11.80
C ALA A 221 -5.78 1.34 -11.87
N GLN A 222 -5.45 0.84 -13.07
CA GLN A 222 -4.24 0.04 -13.28
C GLN A 222 -2.97 0.85 -13.02
N ALA A 223 -2.91 2.11 -13.46
CA ALA A 223 -1.79 3.01 -13.22
C ALA A 223 -1.61 3.34 -11.73
N THR A 224 -2.71 3.60 -11.03
CA THR A 224 -2.72 3.85 -9.58
C THR A 224 -2.23 2.63 -8.81
N ALA A 225 -2.77 1.45 -9.11
CA ALA A 225 -2.34 0.19 -8.50
C ALA A 225 -0.85 -0.09 -8.71
N ARG A 226 -0.32 0.15 -9.93
CA ARG A 226 1.12 0.02 -10.20
C ARG A 226 1.95 0.99 -9.38
N THR A 227 1.53 2.26 -9.32
CA THR A 227 2.26 3.32 -8.62
C THR A 227 2.34 3.05 -7.12
N GLU A 228 1.22 2.73 -6.49
CA GLU A 228 1.18 2.42 -5.05
C GLU A 228 2.03 1.19 -4.72
N SER A 229 2.03 0.18 -5.59
CA SER A 229 2.84 -0.99 -5.39
C SER A 229 4.33 -0.73 -5.55
N ILE A 230 4.75 0.05 -6.55
CA ILE A 230 6.15 0.46 -6.68
C ILE A 230 6.60 1.26 -5.45
N LYS A 231 5.77 2.20 -5.01
CA LYS A 231 6.04 3.04 -3.83
C LYS A 231 6.18 2.19 -2.56
N SER A 232 5.27 1.25 -2.34
CA SER A 232 5.31 0.31 -1.22
C SER A 232 6.57 -0.57 -1.29
N GLY A 233 6.84 -1.16 -2.45
CA GLY A 233 7.98 -2.04 -2.68
C GLY A 233 9.32 -1.34 -2.46
N LEU A 234 9.48 -0.10 -2.92
CA LEU A 234 10.69 0.68 -2.69
C LEU A 234 10.82 1.07 -1.21
N ARG A 235 9.77 1.60 -0.58
CA ARG A 235 9.85 2.05 0.82
C ARG A 235 10.18 0.89 1.76
N ILE A 236 9.43 -0.20 1.68
CA ILE A 236 9.59 -1.34 2.60
C ILE A 236 10.79 -2.20 2.20
N GLY A 237 11.01 -2.39 0.89
CA GLY A 237 12.16 -3.13 0.38
C GLY A 237 13.48 -2.44 0.77
N LEU A 238 13.64 -1.15 0.47
CA LEU A 238 14.84 -0.40 0.87
C LEU A 238 14.96 -0.29 2.38
N GLY A 239 13.85 -0.06 3.09
CA GLY A 239 13.83 -0.02 4.56
C GLY A 239 14.38 -1.30 5.17
N SER A 240 13.96 -2.47 4.67
CA SER A 240 14.46 -3.76 5.13
C SER A 240 15.96 -3.93 4.87
N LEU A 241 16.47 -3.51 3.70
CA LEU A 241 17.89 -3.61 3.38
C LEU A 241 18.75 -2.68 4.24
N VAL A 242 18.31 -1.43 4.46
CA VAL A 242 19.04 -0.48 5.31
C VAL A 242 19.11 -1.00 6.75
N LEU A 243 17.98 -1.52 7.28
CA LEU A 243 17.96 -2.16 8.59
C LEU A 243 18.88 -3.38 8.64
N ALA A 244 18.81 -4.27 7.64
CA ALA A 244 19.68 -5.43 7.54
C ALA A 244 21.16 -5.04 7.63
N VAL A 245 21.59 -4.03 6.86
CA VAL A 245 22.96 -3.53 6.90
C VAL A 245 23.33 -3.02 8.30
N GLY A 246 22.48 -2.19 8.92
CA GLY A 246 22.74 -1.67 10.26
C GLY A 246 22.90 -2.78 11.31
N TYR A 247 21.99 -3.75 11.31
CA TYR A 247 22.03 -4.89 12.23
C TYR A 247 23.19 -5.85 11.96
N ILE A 248 23.51 -6.13 10.70
CA ILE A 248 24.65 -6.98 10.33
C ILE A 248 25.96 -6.32 10.73
N ILE A 249 26.12 -5.01 10.51
CA ILE A 249 27.33 -4.29 10.94
C ILE A 249 27.48 -4.43 12.46
N ILE A 250 26.44 -4.13 13.24
CA ILE A 250 26.50 -4.24 14.71
C ILE A 250 26.81 -5.68 15.14
N GLY A 251 26.05 -6.66 14.65
CA GLY A 251 26.16 -8.06 15.05
C GLY A 251 27.50 -8.69 14.64
N TRP A 252 27.87 -8.60 13.37
CA TRP A 252 29.07 -9.25 12.82
C TRP A 252 30.36 -8.61 13.32
N THR A 253 30.45 -7.27 13.36
CA THR A 253 31.66 -6.60 13.86
C THR A 253 31.83 -6.80 15.36
N GLY A 254 30.74 -6.76 16.11
CA GLY A 254 30.80 -6.98 17.55
C GLY A 254 31.14 -8.43 17.92
N LEU A 255 30.58 -9.43 17.24
CA LEU A 255 30.92 -10.84 17.48
C LEU A 255 32.41 -11.11 17.21
N LYS A 256 32.96 -10.58 16.10
CA LYS A 256 34.40 -10.69 15.80
C LYS A 256 35.30 -10.01 16.84
N SER A 257 34.81 -8.98 17.52
CA SER A 257 35.59 -8.28 18.57
C SER A 257 35.57 -8.99 19.93
N LEU A 258 34.70 -9.99 20.11
CA LEU A 258 34.58 -10.80 21.32
C LEU A 258 35.34 -12.14 21.25
N ASP A 259 35.73 -12.57 20.05
CA ASP A 259 36.61 -13.71 19.77
C ASP A 259 38.09 -13.29 19.81
#